data_AF-A0A925D4Y9-F1
#
_entry.id   AF-A0A925D4Y9-F1
#
_cell.length_a   1.000
_cell.length_b   1.000
_cell.length_c   1.000
_cell.angle_alpha   90.00
_cell.angle_beta   90.00
_cell.angle_gamma   90.00
#
_symmetry.space_group_name_H-M   'P 1'
#
loop_
_entity.id
_entity.type
_entity.pdbx_description
1 polymer ?
#
loop_
_entity_poly.entity_id
_entity_poly.type
_entity_poly.pdbx_seq_one_letter_code
_entity_poly.pdbx_strand_id
1 'polypeptide(L)'
;MGTSFEILRPQLVAGLSGGLPGPEAQRLFAPELAYGRHAGPPSVGSRQAAVLVLAYPHEGEWYVPTMVRSHSLKEHAGQIALPGGSVDAGETPAQTALREFEEELGASRGEIDVLGALTPIYVFNSNFYVRPFLGLCLARPDFQPNAAEVAELIEIPLRALLSPENHSSHQIHRRGITFRVPHIQIGQHRVWGATCMILAEVMALMTRCPVFVGGGSAGLGEA
;
A
#
# COMPACT_ATOMS: atom_id res chain seq x y z
N MET A 1 -4.57 -10.02 28.53
CA MET A 1 -5.06 -9.32 27.32
C MET A 1 -3.86 -9.19 26.41
N GLY A 2 -3.82 -9.95 25.31
CA GLY A 2 -2.71 -9.89 24.37
C GLY A 2 -2.62 -8.50 23.74
N THR A 3 -1.42 -8.09 23.34
CA THR A 3 -1.25 -6.83 22.60
C THR A 3 -2.06 -6.88 21.30
N SER A 4 -2.46 -5.72 20.75
CA SER A 4 -3.16 -5.67 19.45
C SER A 4 -2.39 -6.44 18.37
N PHE A 5 -1.06 -6.47 18.45
CA PHE A 5 -0.17 -7.24 17.59
C PHE A 5 -0.35 -8.77 17.69
N GLU A 6 -0.39 -9.33 18.90
CA GLU A 6 -0.56 -10.78 19.12
C GLU A 6 -1.89 -11.30 18.55
N ILE A 7 -2.89 -10.43 18.47
CA ILE A 7 -4.20 -10.73 17.88
C ILE A 7 -4.18 -10.51 16.37
N LEU A 8 -3.57 -9.41 15.91
CA LEU A 8 -3.58 -9.02 14.50
C LEU A 8 -2.74 -9.94 13.62
N ARG A 9 -1.51 -10.24 14.05
CA ARG A 9 -0.57 -11.06 13.27
C ARG A 9 -1.18 -12.39 12.81
N PRO A 10 -1.73 -13.26 13.68
CA PRO A 10 -2.29 -14.55 13.24
C PRO A 10 -3.50 -14.37 12.30
N GLN A 11 -4.30 -13.31 12.47
CA GLN A 11 -5.43 -13.04 11.57
C GLN A 11 -4.98 -12.65 10.17
N LEU A 12 -3.94 -11.81 10.06
CA LEU A 12 -3.35 -11.44 8.77
C LEU A 12 -2.69 -12.63 8.09
N VAL A 13 -1.93 -13.44 8.82
CA VAL A 13 -1.32 -14.67 8.29
C VAL A 13 -2.39 -15.65 7.79
N ALA A 14 -3.48 -15.82 8.56
CA ALA A 14 -4.62 -16.63 8.13
C ALA A 14 -5.29 -16.05 6.87
N GLY A 15 -5.48 -14.73 6.79
CA GLY A 15 -6.05 -14.04 5.64
C GLY A 15 -5.21 -14.20 4.36
N LEU A 16 -3.89 -14.09 4.48
CA LEU A 16 -2.94 -14.33 3.38
C LEU A 16 -3.00 -15.78 2.89
N SER A 17 -3.21 -16.74 3.79
CA SER A 17 -3.25 -18.17 3.48
C SER A 17 -4.63 -18.66 3.00
N GLY A 18 -5.70 -17.96 3.39
CA GLY A 18 -7.11 -18.36 3.19
C GLY A 18 -7.74 -17.91 1.87
N GLY A 19 -6.95 -17.37 0.94
CA GLY A 19 -7.42 -16.82 -0.32
C GLY A 19 -7.43 -15.29 -0.29
N LEU A 20 -6.50 -14.72 -1.05
CA LEU A 20 -6.36 -13.27 -1.19
C LEU A 20 -7.61 -12.66 -1.85
N PRO A 21 -8.09 -11.48 -1.37
CA PRO A 21 -9.12 -10.72 -2.09
C PRO A 21 -8.69 -10.39 -3.53
N GLY A 22 -7.39 -10.16 -3.71
CA GLY A 22 -6.72 -10.11 -5.00
C GLY A 22 -7.37 -9.17 -6.02
N PRO A 23 -7.52 -9.60 -7.28
CA PRO A 23 -7.95 -8.71 -8.36
C PRO A 23 -9.34 -8.11 -8.13
N GLU A 24 -10.20 -8.75 -7.34
CA GLU A 24 -11.53 -8.21 -7.03
C GLU A 24 -11.44 -6.94 -6.19
N ALA A 25 -10.66 -6.97 -5.11
CA ALA A 25 -10.44 -5.79 -4.27
C ALA A 25 -9.66 -4.71 -5.01
N GLN A 26 -8.61 -5.09 -5.74
CA GLN A 26 -7.78 -4.15 -6.50
C GLN A 26 -8.58 -3.37 -7.56
N ARG A 27 -9.58 -4.00 -8.20
CA ARG A 27 -10.40 -3.35 -9.22
C ARG A 27 -11.25 -2.19 -8.71
N LEU A 28 -11.52 -2.11 -7.40
CA LEU A 28 -12.24 -0.98 -6.80
C LEU A 28 -11.56 0.37 -7.11
N PHE A 29 -10.23 0.36 -7.22
CA PHE A 29 -9.43 1.55 -7.53
C PHE A 29 -8.74 1.51 -8.89
N ALA A 30 -9.16 0.62 -9.78
CA ALA A 30 -8.66 0.60 -11.15
C ALA A 30 -9.27 1.77 -11.97
N PRO A 31 -8.50 2.42 -12.85
CA PRO A 31 -9.04 3.41 -13.79
C PRO A 31 -10.14 2.82 -14.68
N GLU A 32 -11.13 3.63 -15.07
CA GLU A 32 -12.26 3.16 -15.91
C GLU A 32 -11.80 2.54 -17.24
N LEU A 33 -10.73 3.07 -17.84
CA LEU A 33 -10.16 2.59 -19.10
C LEU A 33 -9.02 1.59 -18.90
N ALA A 34 -8.94 0.94 -17.73
CA ALA A 34 -7.95 -0.09 -17.49
C ALA A 34 -8.25 -1.37 -18.29
N TYR A 35 -9.52 -1.70 -18.58
CA TYR A 35 -9.92 -2.89 -19.35
C TYR A 35 -9.19 -4.18 -18.93
N GLY A 36 -9.00 -4.38 -17.63
CA GLY A 36 -8.28 -5.55 -17.10
C GLY A 36 -6.76 -5.56 -17.31
N ARG A 37 -6.15 -4.50 -17.88
CA ARG A 37 -4.69 -4.43 -18.12
C ARG A 37 -3.85 -4.57 -16.85
N HIS A 38 -4.41 -4.29 -15.68
CA HIS A 38 -3.73 -4.47 -14.39
C HIS A 38 -3.90 -5.87 -13.80
N ALA A 39 -4.86 -6.65 -14.28
CA ALA A 39 -5.18 -8.01 -13.85
C ALA A 39 -4.79 -9.08 -14.89
N GLY A 40 -4.30 -8.66 -16.07
CA GLY A 40 -3.80 -9.56 -17.11
C GLY A 40 -2.38 -10.05 -16.81
N PRO A 41 -1.93 -11.12 -17.51
CA PRO A 41 -0.56 -11.57 -17.39
C PRO A 41 0.40 -10.44 -17.75
N PRO A 42 1.56 -10.33 -17.07
CA PRO A 42 2.52 -9.31 -17.39
C PRO A 42 3.06 -9.50 -18.81
N SER A 43 3.47 -8.40 -19.45
CA SER A 43 4.07 -8.47 -20.78
C SER A 43 5.38 -9.26 -20.75
N VAL A 44 5.72 -9.88 -21.88
CA VAL A 44 7.05 -10.46 -22.09
C VAL A 44 8.09 -9.35 -21.98
N GLY A 45 9.06 -9.50 -21.08
CA GLY A 45 10.08 -8.48 -20.80
C GLY A 45 9.64 -7.39 -19.82
N SER A 46 8.54 -7.59 -19.09
CA SER A 46 8.19 -6.71 -17.96
C SER A 46 9.28 -6.67 -16.89
N ARG A 47 9.56 -5.47 -16.40
CA ARG A 47 10.52 -5.23 -15.32
C ARG A 47 9.92 -5.75 -14.01
N GLN A 48 10.71 -6.46 -13.20
CA GLN A 48 10.25 -6.93 -11.90
C GLN A 48 10.43 -5.82 -10.86
N ALA A 49 9.42 -5.60 -10.05
CA ALA A 49 9.47 -4.67 -8.93
C ALA A 49 8.81 -5.28 -7.69
N ALA A 50 9.17 -4.78 -6.52
CA ALA A 50 8.56 -5.19 -5.27
C ALA A 50 8.31 -3.97 -4.37
N VAL A 51 7.22 -4.02 -3.62
CA VAL A 51 6.85 -2.95 -2.67
C VAL A 51 6.47 -3.54 -1.32
N LEU A 52 6.68 -2.78 -0.26
CA LEU A 52 6.28 -3.14 1.09
C LEU A 52 5.05 -2.34 1.50
N VAL A 53 4.00 -3.03 1.92
CA VAL A 53 2.92 -2.48 2.73
C VAL A 53 3.23 -2.82 4.18
N LEU A 54 3.73 -1.88 4.95
CA LEU A 54 4.01 -2.08 6.36
C LEU A 54 2.82 -1.63 7.21
N ALA A 55 2.34 -2.47 8.12
CA ALA A 55 1.43 -2.07 9.19
C ALA A 55 2.20 -1.93 10.50
N TYR A 56 2.02 -0.82 11.21
CA TYR A 56 2.63 -0.61 12.54
C TYR A 56 1.69 0.17 13.47
N PRO A 57 1.79 -0.02 14.79
CA PRO A 57 1.02 0.77 15.75
C PRO A 57 1.69 2.12 16.03
N HIS A 58 0.90 3.19 16.07
CA HIS A 58 1.32 4.53 16.47
C HIS A 58 0.13 5.28 17.08
N GLU A 59 0.33 6.00 18.18
CA GLU A 59 -0.72 6.80 18.85
C GLU A 59 -2.06 6.07 19.08
N GLY A 60 -2.01 4.76 19.35
CA GLY A 60 -3.20 3.93 19.60
C GLY A 60 -3.93 3.46 18.34
N GLU A 61 -3.43 3.76 17.14
CA GLU A 61 -3.98 3.31 15.87
C GLU A 61 -2.94 2.56 15.04
N TRP A 62 -3.39 1.93 13.95
CA TRP A 62 -2.51 1.28 12.98
C TRP A 62 -2.30 2.18 11.77
N TYR A 63 -1.07 2.22 11.28
CA TYR A 63 -0.64 3.08 10.20
C TYR A 63 0.05 2.29 9.08
N VAL A 64 0.04 2.87 7.89
CA VAL A 64 0.84 2.44 6.73
C VAL A 64 1.73 3.58 6.28
N PRO A 65 3.06 3.40 6.21
CA PRO A 65 3.94 4.44 5.69
C PRO A 65 3.87 4.43 4.16
N THR A 66 3.72 5.62 3.61
CA THR A 66 3.84 5.91 2.18
C THR A 66 4.71 7.14 2.00
N MET A 67 5.09 7.45 0.77
CA MET A 67 5.89 8.63 0.51
C MET A 67 5.40 9.38 -0.72
N VAL A 68 5.59 10.70 -0.72
CA VAL A 68 5.59 11.50 -1.93
C VAL A 68 6.96 11.33 -2.58
N ARG A 69 6.98 10.75 -3.78
CA ARG A 69 8.22 10.58 -4.55
C ARG A 69 8.81 11.94 -4.91
N SER A 70 10.12 12.09 -4.74
CA SER A 70 10.85 13.32 -5.04
C SER A 70 10.59 13.82 -6.46
N HIS A 71 10.49 15.14 -6.61
CA HIS A 71 10.25 15.78 -7.90
C HIS A 71 11.42 15.65 -8.87
N SER A 72 12.62 15.30 -8.38
CA SER A 72 13.81 15.06 -9.22
C SER A 72 13.74 13.71 -9.96
N LEU A 73 12.83 12.81 -9.59
CA LEU A 73 12.74 11.49 -10.17
C LEU A 73 12.05 11.52 -11.54
N LYS A 74 12.58 10.73 -12.48
CA LYS A 74 12.08 10.68 -13.88
C LYS A 74 10.70 10.06 -14.00
N GLU A 75 10.36 9.12 -13.11
CA GLU A 75 9.09 8.41 -13.11
C GLU A 75 8.30 8.75 -11.84
N HIS A 76 7.01 9.06 -12.01
CA HIS A 76 6.04 9.20 -10.91
C HIS A 76 6.36 10.30 -9.86
N ALA A 77 7.14 11.32 -10.24
CA ALA A 77 7.42 12.49 -9.41
C ALA A 77 6.14 13.11 -8.80
N GLY A 78 6.17 13.36 -7.49
CA GLY A 78 5.06 13.96 -6.74
C GLY A 78 3.86 13.04 -6.49
N GLN A 79 3.93 11.75 -6.84
CA GLN A 79 2.87 10.78 -6.56
C GLN A 79 3.12 10.07 -5.23
N ILE A 80 2.03 9.72 -4.53
CA ILE A 80 2.11 8.84 -3.36
C ILE A 80 2.46 7.42 -3.82
N ALA A 81 3.51 6.86 -3.24
CA ALA A 81 3.96 5.50 -3.47
C ALA A 81 4.10 4.73 -2.14
N LEU A 82 4.03 3.40 -2.25
CA LEU A 82 4.55 2.51 -1.22
C LEU A 82 6.06 2.41 -1.38
N PRO A 83 6.82 2.21 -0.28
CA PRO A 83 8.25 1.94 -0.35
C PRO A 83 8.53 0.73 -1.24
N GLY A 84 9.47 0.86 -2.17
CA GLY A 84 9.77 -0.20 -3.13
C GLY A 84 10.34 0.27 -4.47
N GLY A 85 10.86 -0.70 -5.21
CA GLY A 85 11.64 -0.43 -6.42
C GLY A 85 11.85 -1.66 -7.28
N SER A 86 12.86 -1.58 -8.15
CA SER A 86 13.18 -2.65 -9.10
C SER A 86 13.90 -3.80 -8.40
N VAL A 87 13.62 -5.03 -8.82
CA VAL A 87 14.33 -6.21 -8.30
C VAL A 87 15.71 -6.30 -8.93
N ASP A 88 16.74 -6.24 -8.11
CA ASP A 88 18.13 -6.36 -8.55
C ASP A 88 18.56 -7.81 -8.76
N ALA A 89 19.63 -7.99 -9.54
CA ALA A 89 20.17 -9.31 -9.83
C ALA A 89 20.65 -9.99 -8.54
N GLY A 90 20.12 -11.18 -8.25
CA GLY A 90 20.46 -11.95 -7.05
C GLY A 90 19.54 -11.70 -5.85
N GLU A 91 18.59 -10.78 -5.95
CA GLU A 91 17.59 -10.56 -4.90
C GLU A 91 16.30 -11.34 -5.15
N THR A 92 15.68 -11.78 -4.05
CA THR A 92 14.25 -12.14 -4.06
C THR A 92 13.40 -10.87 -4.00
N PRO A 93 12.17 -10.88 -4.52
CA PRO A 93 11.28 -9.71 -4.43
C PRO A 93 11.04 -9.21 -2.98
N ALA A 94 11.00 -10.12 -2.00
CA ALA A 94 10.85 -9.73 -0.61
C ALA A 94 12.10 -8.99 -0.08
N GLN A 95 13.30 -9.43 -0.45
CA GLN A 95 14.55 -8.73 -0.12
C GLN A 95 14.58 -7.33 -0.74
N THR A 96 14.16 -7.21 -2.01
CA THR A 96 14.02 -5.91 -2.68
C THR A 96 13.07 -4.98 -1.94
N ALA A 97 11.86 -5.44 -1.58
CA ALA A 97 10.91 -4.60 -0.85
C ALA A 97 11.46 -4.09 0.50
N LEU A 98 12.21 -4.93 1.22
CA LEU A 98 12.85 -4.58 2.48
C LEU A 98 14.07 -3.65 2.30
N ARG A 99 14.88 -3.86 1.25
CA ARG A 99 16.02 -2.99 0.91
C ARG A 99 15.53 -1.59 0.59
N GLU A 100 14.56 -1.48 -0.32
CA GLU A 100 14.00 -0.21 -0.77
C GLU A 100 13.32 0.54 0.39
N PHE A 101 12.62 -0.17 1.28
CA PHE A 101 12.08 0.44 2.51
C PHE A 101 13.18 1.10 3.36
N GLU A 102 14.31 0.40 3.57
CA GLU A 102 15.43 0.93 4.35
C GLU A 102 16.12 2.09 3.64
N GLU A 103 16.31 2.02 2.31
CA GLU A 103 16.93 3.07 1.50
C GLU A 103 16.07 4.33 1.38
N GLU A 104 14.76 4.18 1.14
CA GLU A 104 13.84 5.30 0.94
C GLU A 104 13.41 5.93 2.28
N LEU A 105 13.11 5.12 3.31
CA LEU A 105 12.55 5.59 4.58
C LEU A 105 13.55 5.62 5.74
N GLY A 106 14.78 5.12 5.56
CA GLY A 106 15.86 5.15 6.55
C GLY A 106 15.65 4.26 7.77
N ALA A 107 14.52 3.55 7.86
CA ALA A 107 14.16 2.72 8.99
C ALA A 107 14.69 1.28 8.82
N SER A 108 15.14 0.69 9.93
CA SER A 108 15.72 -0.66 9.95
C SER A 108 14.75 -1.71 9.43
N ARG A 109 15.17 -2.47 8.40
CA ARG A 109 14.40 -3.61 7.91
C ARG A 109 14.36 -4.80 8.87
N GLY A 110 15.26 -4.85 9.86
CA GLY A 110 15.40 -5.97 10.79
C GLY A 110 14.25 -6.13 11.77
N GLU A 111 13.42 -5.09 11.93
CA GLU A 111 12.26 -5.08 12.83
C GLU A 111 10.95 -5.44 12.13
N ILE A 112 11.02 -5.73 10.82
CA ILE A 112 9.86 -6.00 9.98
C ILE A 112 9.63 -7.50 9.88
N ASP A 113 8.46 -7.95 10.35
CA ASP A 113 7.98 -9.30 10.12
C ASP A 113 7.20 -9.35 8.81
N VAL A 114 7.81 -9.90 7.75
CA VAL A 114 7.16 -10.07 6.45
C VAL A 114 6.20 -11.26 6.52
N LEU A 115 4.90 -10.97 6.54
CA LEU A 115 3.86 -11.97 6.72
C LEU A 115 3.60 -12.78 5.44
N GLY A 116 3.75 -12.16 4.28
CA GLY A 116 3.58 -12.83 2.99
C GLY A 116 3.35 -11.88 1.83
N ALA A 117 3.23 -12.46 0.63
CA ALA A 117 2.96 -11.73 -0.60
C ALA A 117 1.45 -11.48 -0.78
N LEU A 118 1.12 -10.31 -1.33
CA LEU A 118 -0.20 -9.96 -1.85
C LEU A 118 -0.29 -10.27 -3.34
N THR A 119 -1.45 -10.04 -3.94
CA THR A 119 -1.65 -10.33 -5.36
C THR A 119 -0.81 -9.37 -6.22
N PRO A 120 0.04 -9.86 -7.13
CA PRO A 120 0.84 -8.99 -8.00
C PRO A 120 -0.01 -8.13 -8.92
N ILE A 121 0.50 -6.94 -9.27
CA ILE A 121 -0.15 -6.01 -10.19
C ILE A 121 0.78 -5.70 -11.36
N TYR A 122 0.27 -5.84 -12.59
CA TYR A 122 0.97 -5.36 -13.77
C TYR A 122 0.65 -3.88 -14.03
N VAL A 123 1.65 -3.02 -13.92
CA VAL A 123 1.52 -1.57 -14.15
C VAL A 123 1.86 -1.28 -15.60
N PHE A 124 0.84 -1.35 -16.47
CA PHE A 124 0.98 -1.16 -17.91
C PHE A 124 1.74 0.11 -18.32
N ASN A 125 1.58 1.20 -17.58
CA ASN A 125 2.18 2.48 -17.95
C ASN A 125 3.71 2.51 -17.86
N SER A 126 4.27 1.77 -16.91
CA SER A 126 5.71 1.71 -16.61
C SER A 126 6.31 0.34 -16.92
N ASN A 127 5.50 -0.60 -17.44
CA ASN A 127 5.91 -1.97 -17.76
C ASN A 127 6.53 -2.72 -16.56
N PHE A 128 6.05 -2.43 -15.34
CA PHE A 128 6.46 -3.13 -14.13
C PHE A 128 5.46 -4.22 -13.76
N TYR A 129 5.96 -5.39 -13.35
CA TYR A 129 5.20 -6.40 -12.63
C TYR A 129 5.56 -6.30 -11.16
N VAL A 130 4.66 -5.67 -10.39
CA VAL A 130 4.88 -5.29 -9.00
C VAL A 130 4.38 -6.41 -8.08
N ARG A 131 5.25 -6.89 -7.19
CA ARG A 131 4.94 -7.86 -6.14
C ARG A 131 4.83 -7.14 -4.80
N PRO A 132 3.62 -6.97 -4.24
CA PRO A 132 3.47 -6.36 -2.93
C PRO A 132 3.67 -7.39 -1.82
N PHE A 133 4.28 -6.96 -0.72
CA PHE A 133 4.45 -7.76 0.49
C PHE A 133 3.80 -7.05 1.67
N LEU A 134 3.08 -7.79 2.50
CA LEU A 134 2.52 -7.28 3.76
C LEU A 134 3.53 -7.55 4.88
N GLY A 135 4.01 -6.47 5.50
CA GLY A 135 4.87 -6.51 6.68
C GLY A 135 4.14 -6.01 7.93
N LEU A 136 4.65 -6.39 9.09
CA LEU A 136 4.14 -5.95 10.38
C LEU A 136 5.31 -5.56 11.30
N CYS A 137 5.17 -4.44 12.01
CA CYS A 137 6.09 -4.03 13.09
C CYS A 137 5.35 -3.93 14.43
N LEU A 138 6.11 -4.12 15.51
CA LEU A 138 5.61 -4.01 16.89
C LEU A 138 5.48 -2.57 17.38
N ALA A 139 6.17 -1.63 16.74
CA ALA A 139 6.18 -0.20 17.05
C ALA A 139 6.33 0.61 15.76
N ARG A 140 6.07 1.92 15.84
CA ARG A 140 6.40 2.86 14.77
C ARG A 140 7.90 2.82 14.48
N PRO A 141 8.33 2.54 13.24
CA PRO A 141 9.75 2.60 12.89
C PRO A 141 10.34 4.00 13.07
N ASP A 142 11.65 4.07 13.32
CA ASP A 142 12.39 5.34 13.35
C ASP A 142 12.67 5.82 11.93
N PHE A 143 11.71 6.53 11.34
CA PHE A 143 11.81 7.01 9.96
C PHE A 143 12.82 8.15 9.81
N GLN A 144 13.74 7.98 8.86
CA GLN A 144 14.72 8.97 8.44
C GLN A 144 14.72 9.04 6.90
N PRO A 145 13.69 9.61 6.26
CA PRO A 145 13.52 9.51 4.82
C PRO A 145 14.68 10.11 4.04
N ASN A 146 15.11 9.41 3.00
CA ASN A 146 16.16 9.88 2.10
C ASN A 146 15.62 11.01 1.21
N ALA A 147 16.01 12.24 1.50
CA ALA A 147 15.56 13.44 0.79
C ALA A 147 15.86 13.44 -0.73
N ALA A 148 16.77 12.60 -1.21
CA ALA A 148 17.01 12.44 -2.65
C ALA A 148 15.82 11.77 -3.36
N GLU A 149 15.09 10.90 -2.65
CA GLU A 149 14.05 10.03 -3.22
C GLU A 149 12.66 10.33 -2.65
N VAL A 150 12.60 10.83 -1.41
CA VAL A 150 11.39 11.11 -0.67
C VAL A 150 11.26 12.61 -0.41
N ALA A 151 10.22 13.23 -1.00
CA ALA A 151 9.89 14.62 -0.71
C ALA A 151 9.14 14.77 0.62
N GLU A 152 8.29 13.79 0.95
CA GLU A 152 7.45 13.82 2.15
C GLU A 152 7.12 12.39 2.57
N LEU A 153 7.25 12.10 3.88
CA LEU A 153 6.72 10.88 4.48
C LEU A 153 5.25 11.09 4.82
N ILE A 154 4.39 10.19 4.36
CA ILE A 154 2.96 10.20 4.65
C ILE A 154 2.61 8.93 5.43
N GLU A 155 2.35 9.09 6.72
CA GLU A 155 1.88 8.03 7.59
C GLU A 155 0.35 7.98 7.55
N ILE A 156 -0.21 7.00 6.86
CA ILE A 156 -1.66 6.91 6.64
C ILE A 156 -2.29 6.07 7.75
N PRO A 157 -3.19 6.61 8.58
CA PRO A 157 -3.97 5.79 9.50
C PRO A 157 -4.82 4.78 8.71
N LEU A 158 -4.82 3.50 9.10
CA LEU A 158 -5.63 2.46 8.45
C LEU A 158 -7.12 2.82 8.43
N ARG A 159 -7.62 3.48 9.49
CA ARG A 159 -9.01 3.98 9.51
C ARG A 159 -9.31 4.93 8.36
N ALA A 160 -8.35 5.78 7.96
CA ALA A 160 -8.55 6.74 6.89
C ALA A 160 -8.60 6.05 5.52
N LEU A 161 -7.91 4.92 5.35
CA LEU A 161 -8.07 4.07 4.18
C LEU A 161 -9.48 3.45 4.15
N LEU A 162 -9.98 2.96 5.29
CA LEU A 162 -11.27 2.28 5.37
C LEU A 162 -12.50 3.21 5.29
N SER A 163 -12.33 4.50 5.58
CA SER A 163 -13.37 5.53 5.50
C SER A 163 -13.89 5.76 4.08
N PRO A 164 -15.16 5.43 3.77
CA PRO A 164 -15.74 5.67 2.46
C PRO A 164 -15.79 7.16 2.07
N GLU A 165 -15.83 8.08 3.04
CA GLU A 165 -15.78 9.53 2.82
C GLU A 165 -14.46 10.02 2.23
N ASN A 166 -13.37 9.25 2.40
CA ASN A 166 -12.09 9.53 1.77
C ASN A 166 -12.02 8.98 0.34
N HIS A 167 -12.98 8.16 -0.10
CA HIS A 167 -12.97 7.55 -1.42
C HIS A 167 -13.65 8.47 -2.42
N SER A 168 -12.90 8.88 -3.43
CA SER A 168 -13.40 9.78 -4.46
C SER A 168 -12.78 9.44 -5.81
N SER A 169 -13.00 10.31 -6.79
CA SER A 169 -12.42 10.13 -8.12
C SER A 169 -12.13 11.47 -8.78
N HIS A 170 -11.12 11.50 -9.64
CA HIS A 170 -10.77 12.68 -10.43
C HIS A 170 -10.67 12.29 -11.90
N GLN A 171 -10.80 13.28 -12.79
CA GLN A 171 -10.61 13.06 -14.22
C GLN A 171 -9.14 13.23 -14.59
N ILE A 172 -8.65 12.35 -15.46
CA ILE A 172 -7.36 12.54 -16.13
C ILE A 172 -7.58 12.60 -17.63
N HIS A 173 -6.82 13.49 -18.29
CA HIS A 173 -6.79 13.61 -19.74
C HIS A 173 -5.47 13.04 -20.27
N ARG A 174 -5.54 12.02 -21.11
CA ARG A 174 -4.36 11.37 -21.67
C ARG A 174 -4.60 10.87 -23.08
N ARG A 175 -3.70 11.23 -24.01
CA ARG A 175 -3.76 10.82 -25.43
C ARG A 175 -5.13 11.12 -26.07
N GLY A 176 -5.70 12.29 -25.77
CA GLY A 176 -6.99 12.73 -26.31
C GLY A 176 -8.23 12.11 -25.64
N ILE A 177 -8.05 11.27 -24.62
CA ILE A 177 -9.16 10.61 -23.92
C ILE A 177 -9.21 11.12 -22.47
N THR A 178 -10.40 11.51 -22.03
CA THR A 178 -10.68 11.85 -20.64
C THR A 178 -11.39 10.68 -19.96
N PHE A 179 -10.91 10.29 -18.79
CA PHE A 179 -11.52 9.21 -18.02
C PHE A 179 -11.33 9.41 -16.51
N ARG A 180 -12.16 8.75 -15.73
CA ARG A 180 -12.16 8.87 -14.27
C ARG A 180 -11.20 7.87 -13.64
N VAL A 181 -10.51 8.32 -12.61
CA VAL A 181 -9.56 7.55 -11.82
C VAL A 181 -9.99 7.62 -10.35
N PRO A 182 -10.33 6.47 -9.73
CA PRO A 182 -10.58 6.41 -8.30
C PRO A 182 -9.34 6.77 -7.49
N HIS A 183 -9.53 7.36 -6.32
CA HIS A 183 -8.46 7.66 -5.38
C HIS A 183 -8.98 7.67 -3.94
N ILE A 184 -8.05 7.53 -2.99
CA ILE A 184 -8.28 7.80 -1.57
C ILE A 184 -7.64 9.16 -1.25
N GLN A 185 -8.42 10.08 -0.69
CA GLN A 185 -7.97 11.41 -0.27
C GLN A 185 -7.39 11.32 1.15
N ILE A 186 -6.10 11.67 1.30
CA ILE A 186 -5.40 11.70 2.60
C ILE A 186 -4.84 13.10 2.80
N GLY A 187 -5.49 13.90 3.65
CA GLY A 187 -5.15 15.31 3.81
C GLY A 187 -5.27 16.04 2.47
N GLN A 188 -4.17 16.65 2.00
CA GLN A 188 -4.10 17.31 0.69
C GLN A 188 -3.73 16.37 -0.45
N HIS A 189 -3.35 15.13 -0.14
CA HIS A 189 -2.78 14.20 -1.10
C HIS A 189 -3.80 13.21 -1.63
N ARG A 190 -3.58 12.75 -2.86
CA ARG A 190 -4.39 11.71 -3.50
C ARG A 190 -3.58 10.44 -3.64
N VAL A 191 -4.04 9.36 -3.03
CA VAL A 191 -3.52 8.01 -3.27
C VAL A 191 -4.30 7.41 -4.44
N TRP A 192 -3.64 7.10 -5.55
CA TRP A 192 -4.31 6.58 -6.75
C TRP A 192 -3.42 5.59 -7.51
N GLY A 193 -3.97 4.95 -8.53
CA GLY A 193 -3.22 4.01 -9.38
C GLY A 193 -2.78 2.75 -8.61
N ALA A 194 -1.61 2.21 -8.96
CA ALA A 194 -1.12 0.94 -8.42
C ALA A 194 -1.06 0.93 -6.88
N THR A 195 -0.56 2.01 -6.25
CA THR A 195 -0.56 2.16 -4.79
C THR A 195 -1.95 1.97 -4.20
N CYS A 196 -2.94 2.65 -4.75
CA CYS A 196 -4.32 2.59 -4.25
C CYS A 196 -4.97 1.22 -4.48
N MET A 197 -4.67 0.58 -5.61
CA MET A 197 -5.14 -0.78 -5.90
C MET A 197 -4.55 -1.81 -4.92
N ILE A 198 -3.26 -1.71 -4.60
CA ILE A 198 -2.59 -2.59 -3.60
C ILE A 198 -3.21 -2.37 -2.22
N LEU A 199 -3.39 -1.11 -1.81
CA LEU A 199 -4.03 -0.78 -0.55
C LEU A 199 -5.48 -1.27 -0.48
N ALA A 200 -6.19 -1.35 -1.60
CA ALA A 200 -7.55 -1.91 -1.62
C ALA A 200 -7.61 -3.39 -1.24
N GLU A 201 -6.63 -4.19 -1.67
CA GLU A 201 -6.51 -5.58 -1.23
C GLU A 201 -6.16 -5.68 0.25
N VAL A 202 -5.29 -4.81 0.74
CA VAL A 202 -4.95 -4.71 2.17
C VAL A 202 -6.20 -4.36 2.98
N MET A 203 -6.97 -3.34 2.58
CA MET A 203 -8.23 -2.99 3.21
C MET A 203 -9.18 -4.18 3.29
N ALA A 204 -9.34 -4.92 2.19
CA ALA A 204 -10.19 -6.11 2.15
C ALA A 204 -9.68 -7.27 3.03
N LEU A 205 -8.37 -7.38 3.27
CA LEU A 205 -7.82 -8.32 4.26
C LEU A 205 -8.08 -7.82 5.69
N MET A 206 -7.89 -6.52 5.94
CA MET A 206 -8.04 -5.91 7.26
C MET A 206 -9.50 -5.93 7.73
N THR A 207 -10.48 -5.75 6.84
CA THR A 207 -11.92 -5.85 7.19
C THR A 207 -12.36 -7.27 7.57
N ARG A 208 -11.57 -8.30 7.24
CA ARG A 208 -11.78 -9.68 7.72
C ARG A 208 -11.24 -9.89 9.14
N CYS A 209 -10.47 -8.94 9.68
CA CYS A 209 -9.83 -9.02 10.99
C CYS A 209 -10.68 -8.25 12.02
N PRO A 210 -11.24 -8.90 13.05
CA PRO A 210 -12.10 -8.24 14.06
C PRO A 210 -11.49 -7.00 14.73
N VAL A 211 -10.15 -6.95 14.84
CA VAL A 211 -9.41 -5.81 15.43
C VAL A 211 -9.71 -4.49 14.72
N PHE A 212 -10.04 -4.49 13.42
CA PHE A 212 -10.34 -3.27 12.66
C PHE A 212 -11.84 -3.01 12.46
N VAL A 213 -12.69 -3.99 12.77
CA VAL A 213 -14.15 -3.87 12.60
C VAL A 213 -14.83 -3.27 13.85
N GLY A 214 -14.16 -3.31 15.01
CA GLY A 214 -14.74 -2.90 16.30
C GLY A 214 -14.66 -1.42 16.69
N GLY A 215 -14.25 -0.52 15.80
CA GLY A 215 -14.07 0.92 16.12
C GLY A 215 -15.28 1.84 15.88
N GLY A 216 -16.41 1.29 15.44
CA GLY A 216 -17.64 2.05 15.18
C GLY A 216 -18.59 2.03 16.38
N SER A 217 -18.77 3.19 17.01
CA SER A 217 -19.77 3.51 18.05
C SER A 217 -19.60 2.86 19.43
N ALA A 218 -18.88 3.54 20.32
CA ALA A 218 -19.24 3.59 21.74
C ALA A 218 -19.68 5.03 22.03
N GLY A 219 -20.98 5.20 22.23
CA GLY A 219 -21.62 6.49 22.44
C GLY A 219 -21.06 7.21 23.66
N LEU A 220 -20.75 8.50 23.47
CA LEU A 220 -20.82 9.48 24.55
C LEU A 220 -22.31 9.62 24.92
N GLY A 221 -22.64 9.30 26.18
CA GLY A 221 -23.93 9.68 26.74
C GLY A 221 -24.45 8.76 27.83
N GLU A 222 -23.81 8.76 29.00
CA GLU A 222 -24.50 8.72 30.29
C GLU A 222 -23.67 9.49 31.33
N ALA A 223 -24.06 10.75 31.54
CA ALA A 223 -24.09 11.48 32.81
C ALA A 223 -24.86 12.78 32.60
#